data_AF-A0A819BLX7-F1
#
_entry.id   AF-A0A819BLX7-F1
#
_cell.length_a   1.000
_cell.length_b   1.000
_cell.length_c   1.000
_cell.angle_alpha   90.00
_cell.angle_beta   90.00
_cell.angle_gamma   90.00
#
_symmetry.space_group_name_H-M   'P 1'
#
loop_
_entity.id
_entity.type
_entity.pdbx_description
1 polymer ?
#
loop_
_entity_poly.entity_id
_entity_poly.type
_entity_poly.pdbx_seq_one_letter_code
_entity_poly.pdbx_strand_id
1 'polypeptide(L)'
;MTRIGLQLLYPFFKGNSLESEFGFVNYYHCHPINRLLHIITLPFLIFSLLSITYSIDYRLSLLFYIIYCTIIFIIDIKSGLAFLILFALVFGPAKILSAQGILSIFYSLLIMLTALIIQGIGHYQFQKAAPAFRLFEAIFITPTFLMMYLITNHNKTFWNDVKNETNKWKQVLEK
;
A
#
# COMPACT_ATOMS: atom_id res chain seq x y z
N MET A 1 -17.84 -8.81 -6.26
CA MET A 1 -16.97 -8.78 -7.44
C MET A 1 -16.68 -10.20 -7.84
N THR A 2 -16.76 -10.51 -9.13
CA THR A 2 -16.43 -11.83 -9.68
C THR A 2 -14.97 -12.16 -9.37
N ARG A 3 -14.72 -13.33 -8.77
CA ARG A 3 -13.39 -13.81 -8.34
C ARG A 3 -12.35 -13.92 -9.47
N ILE A 4 -12.75 -13.74 -10.72
CA ILE A 4 -11.93 -13.97 -11.92
C ILE A 4 -10.74 -12.98 -11.99
N GLY A 5 -10.95 -11.69 -11.74
CA GLY A 5 -9.85 -10.71 -11.79
C GLY A 5 -8.80 -10.98 -10.70
N LEU A 6 -9.27 -11.33 -9.51
CA LEU A 6 -8.40 -11.62 -8.36
C LEU A 6 -7.54 -12.87 -8.58
N GLN A 7 -8.04 -13.89 -9.30
CA GLN A 7 -7.28 -15.09 -9.64
C GLN A 7 -6.02 -14.78 -10.45
N LEU A 8 -6.01 -13.70 -11.25
CA LEU A 8 -4.82 -13.26 -11.99
C LEU A 8 -3.70 -12.78 -11.06
N LEU A 9 -4.03 -12.39 -9.83
CA LEU A 9 -3.07 -11.88 -8.85
C LEU A 9 -2.51 -12.95 -7.91
N TYR A 10 -3.13 -14.13 -7.83
CA TYR A 10 -2.70 -15.21 -6.93
C TYR A 10 -1.25 -15.68 -7.11
N PRO A 11 -0.66 -15.72 -8.33
CA PRO A 11 0.76 -16.04 -8.48
C PRO A 11 1.69 -15.05 -7.76
N PHE A 12 1.22 -13.83 -7.46
CA PHE A 12 1.96 -12.80 -6.75
C PHE A 12 1.66 -12.76 -5.25
N PHE A 13 0.78 -13.63 -4.74
CA PHE A 13 0.47 -13.74 -3.31
C PHE A 13 1.40 -14.76 -2.63
N LYS A 14 1.64 -14.60 -1.34
CA LYS A 14 2.25 -15.64 -0.49
C LYS A 14 1.19 -16.61 -0.01
N GLY A 15 0.01 -16.11 0.30
CA GLY A 15 -1.17 -16.90 0.60
C GLY A 15 -1.82 -17.47 -0.65
N ASN A 16 -2.73 -18.43 -0.45
CA ASN A 16 -3.55 -19.02 -1.51
C ASN A 16 -4.91 -18.32 -1.70
N SER A 17 -5.17 -17.26 -0.92
CA SER A 17 -6.37 -16.44 -0.98
C SER A 17 -6.05 -15.00 -0.57
N LEU A 18 -6.97 -14.08 -0.84
CA LEU A 18 -6.84 -12.69 -0.40
C LEU A 18 -6.86 -12.58 1.14
N GLU A 19 -7.69 -13.37 1.81
CA GLU A 19 -7.76 -13.42 3.27
C GLU A 19 -6.42 -13.86 3.87
N SER A 20 -5.78 -14.87 3.25
CA SER A 20 -4.47 -15.36 3.68
C SER A 20 -3.38 -14.32 3.43
N GLU A 21 -3.42 -13.65 2.27
CA GLU A 21 -2.49 -12.59 1.94
C GLU A 21 -2.62 -11.37 2.87
N PHE A 22 -3.85 -10.98 3.17
CA PHE A 22 -4.13 -9.91 4.13
C PHE A 22 -3.82 -10.34 5.56
N GLY A 23 -3.94 -11.63 5.89
CA GLY A 23 -3.48 -12.19 7.15
C GLY A 23 -1.97 -12.05 7.32
N PHE A 24 -1.19 -12.30 6.25
CA PHE A 24 0.25 -12.08 6.22
C PHE A 24 0.59 -10.59 6.44
N VAL A 25 -0.09 -9.68 5.74
CA VAL A 25 0.12 -8.23 5.93
C VAL A 25 -0.26 -7.79 7.34
N ASN A 26 -1.40 -8.26 7.86
CA ASN A 26 -1.87 -7.93 9.20
C ASN A 26 -0.91 -8.44 10.28
N TYR A 27 -0.25 -9.58 10.06
CA TYR A 27 0.79 -10.06 10.97
C TYR A 27 1.93 -9.06 11.15
N TYR A 28 2.29 -8.27 10.14
CA TYR A 28 3.33 -7.22 10.22
C TYR A 28 2.79 -5.83 10.55
N HIS A 29 1.47 -5.66 10.62
CA HIS A 29 0.81 -4.38 10.88
C HIS A 29 -0.31 -4.53 11.92
N CYS A 30 -0.16 -5.42 12.90
CA CYS A 30 -1.22 -5.64 13.88
C CYS A 30 -1.29 -4.48 14.90
N HIS A 31 -0.17 -3.83 15.18
CA HIS A 31 -0.12 -2.72 16.12
C HIS A 31 -0.82 -1.47 15.54
N PRO A 32 -1.77 -0.84 16.28
CA PRO A 32 -2.54 0.29 15.77
C PRO A 32 -1.68 1.51 15.41
N ILE A 33 -0.64 1.81 16.21
CA ILE A 33 0.27 2.93 15.92
C ILE A 33 1.07 2.65 14.64
N ASN A 34 1.53 1.41 14.43
CA ASN A 34 2.26 1.07 13.21
C ASN A 34 1.38 1.30 11.97
N ARG A 35 0.13 0.81 12.00
CA ARG A 35 -0.84 1.08 10.91
C ARG A 35 -1.07 2.55 10.68
N LEU A 36 -1.23 3.34 11.74
CA LEU A 36 -1.46 4.77 11.62
C LEU A 36 -0.27 5.46 10.93
N LEU A 37 0.96 5.13 11.30
CA LEU A 37 2.16 5.68 10.65
C LEU A 37 2.19 5.34 9.16
N HIS A 38 1.84 4.12 8.77
CA HIS A 38 1.74 3.74 7.36
C HIS A 38 0.62 4.49 6.62
N ILE A 39 -0.55 4.62 7.23
CA ILE A 39 -1.69 5.36 6.64
C ILE A 39 -1.33 6.83 6.40
N ILE A 40 -0.69 7.48 7.38
CA ILE A 40 -0.29 8.89 7.27
C ILE A 40 0.81 9.08 6.20
N THR A 41 1.74 8.14 6.10
CA THR A 41 2.88 8.24 5.16
C THR A 41 2.51 7.86 3.72
N LEU A 42 1.45 7.07 3.52
CA LEU A 42 1.03 6.59 2.21
C LEU A 42 0.78 7.71 1.17
N PRO A 43 0.05 8.80 1.47
CA PRO A 43 -0.08 9.94 0.56
C PRO A 43 1.27 10.53 0.11
N PHE A 44 2.26 10.60 1.01
CA PHE A 44 3.58 11.16 0.72
C PHE A 44 4.40 10.24 -0.20
N LEU A 45 4.30 8.93 -0.03
CA LEU A 45 4.93 7.97 -0.93
C LEU A 45 4.35 8.07 -2.34
N ILE A 46 3.02 8.12 -2.46
CA ILE A 46 2.33 8.27 -3.76
C ILE A 46 2.70 9.62 -4.40
N PHE A 47 2.63 10.70 -3.64
CA PHE A 47 3.03 12.03 -4.09
C PHE A 47 4.47 12.05 -4.61
N SER A 48 5.39 11.42 -3.88
CA SER A 48 6.80 11.37 -4.26
C SER A 48 7.02 10.57 -5.55
N LEU A 49 6.40 9.40 -5.68
CA LEU A 49 6.48 8.58 -6.90
C LEU A 49 5.86 9.29 -8.10
N LEU A 50 4.70 9.93 -7.92
CA LEU A 50 4.07 10.73 -8.97
C LEU A 50 4.95 11.90 -9.38
N SER A 51 5.54 12.61 -8.42
CA SER A 51 6.41 13.75 -8.70
C SER A 51 7.67 13.31 -9.46
N ILE A 52 8.32 12.22 -9.04
CA ILE A 52 9.49 11.66 -9.74
C ILE A 52 9.13 11.27 -11.18
N THR A 53 8.05 10.51 -11.36
CA THR A 53 7.62 10.06 -12.70
C THR A 53 7.20 11.24 -13.57
N TYR A 54 6.50 12.23 -13.02
CA TYR A 54 6.07 13.42 -13.75
C TYR A 54 7.26 14.26 -14.24
N SER A 55 8.29 14.41 -13.40
CA SER A 55 9.52 15.14 -13.75
C SER A 55 10.35 14.47 -14.83
N ILE A 56 10.18 13.17 -15.02
CA ILE A 56 10.75 12.42 -16.15
C ILE A 56 9.86 12.58 -17.37
N ASP A 57 8.58 12.20 -17.25
CA ASP A 57 7.54 12.35 -18.27
C ASP A 57 6.15 12.22 -17.61
N TYR A 58 5.29 13.23 -17.79
CA TYR A 58 3.92 13.22 -17.26
C TYR A 58 3.11 12.00 -17.72
N ARG A 59 3.39 11.42 -18.90
CA ARG A 59 2.73 10.23 -19.42
C ARG A 59 3.07 8.99 -18.61
N LEU A 60 4.31 8.89 -18.10
CA LEU A 60 4.71 7.82 -17.19
C LEU A 60 3.96 7.94 -15.86
N SER A 61 3.77 9.17 -15.36
CA SER A 61 2.98 9.43 -14.16
C SER A 61 1.53 8.98 -14.32
N LEU A 62 0.90 9.32 -15.46
CA LEU A 62 -0.45 8.86 -15.79
C LEU A 62 -0.55 7.34 -15.95
N LEU A 63 0.42 6.72 -16.63
CA LEU A 63 0.47 5.27 -16.80
C LEU A 63 0.60 4.56 -15.45
N PHE A 64 1.50 5.03 -14.59
CA PHE A 64 1.66 4.52 -13.23
C PHE A 64 0.35 4.61 -12.45
N TYR A 65 -0.30 5.77 -12.45
CA TYR A 65 -1.60 5.98 -11.82
C TYR A 65 -2.67 5.00 -12.31
N ILE A 66 -2.82 4.85 -13.63
CA ILE A 66 -3.83 3.97 -14.22
C ILE A 66 -3.58 2.51 -13.86
N ILE A 67 -2.34 2.03 -14.00
CA ILE A 67 -1.96 0.66 -13.66
C ILE A 67 -2.19 0.41 -12.18
N TYR A 68 -1.73 1.33 -11.32
CA TYR A 68 -1.84 1.19 -9.88
C TYR A 68 -3.30 1.12 -9.42
N CYS A 69 -4.14 2.07 -9.85
CA CYS A 69 -5.56 2.04 -9.52
C CYS A 69 -6.26 0.81 -10.10
N THR A 70 -5.92 0.37 -11.32
CA THR A 70 -6.51 -0.83 -11.92
C THR A 70 -6.23 -2.08 -11.09
N ILE A 71 -4.98 -2.28 -10.64
CA ILE A 71 -4.63 -3.40 -9.77
C ILE A 71 -5.42 -3.35 -8.46
N ILE A 72 -5.55 -2.16 -7.84
CA ILE A 72 -6.33 -2.03 -6.61
C ILE A 72 -7.82 -2.26 -6.86
N PHE A 73 -8.38 -1.78 -7.97
CA PHE A 73 -9.76 -2.07 -8.37
C PHE A 73 -10.02 -3.57 -8.58
N ILE A 74 -9.01 -4.34 -9.00
CA ILE A 74 -9.11 -5.80 -9.10
C ILE A 74 -9.18 -6.43 -7.69
N ILE A 75 -8.44 -5.89 -6.72
CA ILE A 75 -8.40 -6.39 -5.34
C ILE A 75 -9.66 -6.01 -4.57
N ASP A 76 -10.00 -4.71 -4.51
CA ASP A 76 -11.16 -4.17 -3.81
C ASP A 76 -11.63 -2.84 -4.43
N ILE A 77 -12.88 -2.78 -4.89
CA ILE A 77 -13.46 -1.58 -5.53
C ILE A 77 -13.42 -0.35 -4.62
N LYS A 78 -13.70 -0.51 -3.33
CA LYS A 78 -13.81 0.64 -2.41
C LYS A 78 -12.44 1.28 -2.19
N SER A 79 -11.44 0.45 -1.98
CA SER A 79 -10.04 0.89 -1.92
C SER A 79 -9.62 1.49 -3.25
N GLY A 80 -9.99 0.88 -4.38
CA GLY A 80 -9.73 1.43 -5.72
C GLY A 80 -10.26 2.84 -5.89
N LEU A 81 -11.50 3.11 -5.47
CA LEU A 81 -12.09 4.45 -5.45
C LEU A 81 -11.36 5.41 -4.52
N ALA A 82 -10.98 4.96 -3.31
CA ALA A 82 -10.25 5.78 -2.37
C ALA A 82 -8.86 6.18 -2.92
N PHE A 83 -8.15 5.24 -3.55
CA PHE A 83 -6.89 5.54 -4.23
C PHE A 83 -7.08 6.42 -5.45
N LEU A 84 -8.13 6.24 -6.25
CA LEU A 84 -8.46 7.12 -7.36
C LEU A 84 -8.56 8.59 -6.90
N ILE A 85 -9.31 8.82 -5.81
CA ILE A 85 -9.45 10.14 -5.19
C ILE A 85 -8.11 10.64 -4.66
N LEU A 86 -7.37 9.80 -3.91
CA LEU A 86 -6.08 10.18 -3.34
C LEU A 86 -5.09 10.61 -4.43
N PHE A 87 -4.96 9.82 -5.50
CA PHE A 87 -4.12 10.16 -6.65
C PHE A 87 -4.55 11.47 -7.29
N ALA A 88 -5.86 11.66 -7.53
CA ALA A 88 -6.37 12.92 -8.10
C ALA A 88 -6.01 14.14 -7.23
N LEU A 89 -6.10 14.01 -5.90
CA LEU A 89 -5.75 15.07 -4.95
C LEU A 89 -4.25 15.40 -4.98
N VAL A 90 -3.37 14.39 -5.08
CA VAL A 90 -1.91 14.62 -5.08
C VAL A 90 -1.33 14.91 -6.46
N PHE A 91 -2.08 14.68 -7.55
CA PHE A 91 -1.60 14.89 -8.92
C PHE A 91 -1.29 16.37 -9.21
N GLY A 92 -2.16 17.29 -8.77
CA GLY A 92 -1.94 18.74 -8.93
C GLY A 92 -0.68 19.22 -8.20
N PRO A 93 -0.53 18.93 -6.89
CA PRO A 93 0.71 19.19 -6.16
C PRO A 93 1.95 18.56 -6.82
N ALA A 94 1.87 17.32 -7.31
CA ALA A 94 2.99 16.65 -7.96
C ALA A 94 3.44 17.39 -9.23
N LYS A 95 2.49 17.86 -10.03
CA LYS A 95 2.76 18.74 -11.18
C LYS A 95 3.46 20.04 -10.76
N ILE A 96 3.01 20.69 -9.68
CA ILE A 96 3.63 21.93 -9.19
C ILE A 96 5.08 21.67 -8.77
N LEU A 97 5.34 20.60 -8.01
CA LEU A 97 6.70 20.24 -7.61
C LEU A 97 7.57 19.92 -8.84
N SER A 98 7.04 19.16 -9.81
CA SER A 98 7.77 18.75 -11.02
C SER A 98 8.27 19.91 -11.88
N ALA A 99 7.63 21.08 -11.80
CA ALA A 99 8.05 22.29 -12.53
C ALA A 99 9.46 22.77 -12.15
N GLN A 100 10.04 22.25 -11.05
CA GLN A 100 11.40 22.54 -10.61
C GLN A 100 12.47 21.68 -11.30
N GLY A 101 12.10 20.90 -12.32
CA GLY A 101 13.04 20.09 -13.11
C GLY A 101 13.76 19.04 -12.24
N ILE A 102 15.08 18.90 -12.37
CA ILE A 102 15.85 17.89 -11.62
C ILE A 102 15.75 18.05 -10.09
N LEU A 103 15.58 19.27 -9.57
CA LEU A 103 15.43 19.52 -8.13
C LEU A 103 14.19 18.84 -7.55
N SER A 104 13.12 18.74 -8.33
CA SER A 104 11.89 18.05 -7.92
C SER A 104 12.13 16.57 -7.60
N ILE A 105 13.05 15.91 -8.32
CA ILE A 105 13.41 14.51 -8.08
C ILE A 105 14.12 14.41 -6.72
N PHE A 106 15.06 15.31 -6.42
CA PHE A 106 15.72 15.34 -5.11
C PHE A 106 14.73 15.57 -3.95
N TYR A 107 13.82 16.54 -4.08
CA TYR A 107 12.80 16.78 -3.06
C TYR A 107 11.86 15.58 -2.88
N SER A 108 11.46 14.95 -3.98
CA SER A 108 10.59 13.78 -3.94
C SER A 108 11.28 12.57 -3.31
N LEU A 109 12.56 12.34 -3.61
CA LEU A 109 13.36 11.30 -2.97
C LEU A 109 13.50 11.55 -1.46
N LEU A 110 13.70 12.80 -1.04
CA LEU A 110 13.77 13.16 0.38
C LEU A 110 12.45 12.89 1.10
N ILE A 111 11.32 13.26 0.50
CA ILE A 111 9.98 13.01 1.07
C ILE A 111 9.73 11.49 1.15
N MET A 112 10.04 10.75 0.09
CA MET A 112 9.91 9.30 0.05
C MET A 112 10.76 8.62 1.13
N LEU A 113 12.03 8.99 1.25
CA LEU A 113 12.93 8.45 2.27
C LEU A 113 12.42 8.76 3.67
N THR A 114 11.95 9.98 3.91
CA THR A 114 11.37 10.38 5.21
C THR A 114 10.15 9.53 5.55
N ALA A 115 9.23 9.33 4.60
CA ALA A 115 8.07 8.47 4.77
C ALA A 115 8.46 7.00 5.05
N LEU A 116 9.44 6.47 4.33
CA LEU A 116 9.98 5.12 4.56
C LEU A 116 10.64 4.97 5.93
N ILE A 117 11.37 5.99 6.40
CA ILE A 117 11.96 6.01 7.74
C ILE A 117 10.85 5.96 8.80
N ILE A 118 9.79 6.76 8.65
CA ILE A 118 8.66 6.77 9.58
C ILE A 118 7.97 5.39 9.61
N GLN A 119 7.76 4.76 8.46
CA GLN A 119 7.23 3.38 8.39
C GLN A 119 8.18 2.36 9.04
N GLY A 120 9.47 2.49 8.81
CA GLY A 120 10.51 1.65 9.41
C GLY A 120 10.54 1.76 10.94
N ILE A 121 10.39 2.98 11.49
CA ILE A 121 10.24 3.22 12.93
C ILE A 121 9.00 2.48 13.44
N GLY A 122 7.88 2.55 12.72
CA GLY A 122 6.66 1.83 13.05
C GLY A 122 6.87 0.32 13.20
N HIS A 123 7.52 -0.30 12.20
CA HIS A 123 7.87 -1.73 12.26
C HIS A 123 8.84 -2.04 13.41
N TYR A 124 9.91 -1.28 13.55
CA TYR A 124 10.94 -1.57 14.55
C TYR A 124 10.42 -1.43 15.99
N GLN A 125 9.77 -0.32 16.31
CA GLN A 125 9.33 -0.03 17.67
C GLN A 125 8.14 -0.88 18.10
N PHE A 126 7.16 -1.08 17.21
CA PHE A 126 5.88 -1.66 17.60
C PHE A 126 5.67 -3.10 17.12
N GLN A 127 6.28 -3.49 16.00
CA GLN A 127 6.16 -4.85 15.48
C GLN A 127 7.33 -5.74 15.89
N LYS A 128 8.51 -5.15 16.16
CA LYS A 128 9.76 -5.84 16.52
C LYS A 128 10.19 -6.92 15.52
N ALA A 129 9.69 -6.85 14.29
CA ALA A 129 10.01 -7.76 13.21
C ALA A 129 10.29 -6.93 11.95
N ALA A 130 11.36 -7.29 11.23
CA ALA A 130 11.61 -6.71 9.93
C ALA A 130 10.52 -7.20 8.95
N PRO A 131 9.90 -6.30 8.17
CA PRO A 131 8.90 -6.70 7.18
C PRO A 131 9.51 -7.63 6.13
N ALA A 132 9.01 -8.85 6.01
CA ALA A 132 9.45 -9.82 5.00
C ALA A 132 8.58 -9.74 3.73
N PHE A 133 8.29 -8.54 3.23
CA PHE A 133 7.46 -8.35 2.04
C PHE A 133 8.26 -8.53 0.75
N ARG A 134 7.61 -9.08 -0.30
CA ARG A 134 8.11 -8.89 -1.66
C ARG A 134 7.57 -7.55 -2.18
N LEU A 135 8.06 -7.17 -3.36
CA LEU A 135 7.73 -5.88 -3.96
C LEU A 135 6.21 -5.72 -4.19
N PHE A 136 5.54 -6.79 -4.59
CA PHE A 136 4.10 -6.76 -4.87
C PHE A 136 3.27 -6.50 -3.60
N GLU A 137 3.63 -7.11 -2.47
CA GLU A 137 2.95 -6.88 -1.21
C GLU A 137 3.22 -5.49 -0.66
N ALA A 138 4.46 -4.99 -0.79
CA ALA A 138 4.83 -3.66 -0.34
C ALA A 138 4.11 -2.56 -1.14
N ILE A 139 3.97 -2.73 -2.45
CA ILE A 139 3.39 -1.71 -3.35
C ILE A 139 1.86 -1.80 -3.42
N PHE A 140 1.27 -2.99 -3.50
CA PHE A 140 -0.16 -3.12 -3.79
C PHE A 140 -0.96 -3.66 -2.60
N ILE A 141 -0.55 -4.79 -2.02
CA ILE A 141 -1.35 -5.47 -1.00
C ILE A 141 -1.36 -4.67 0.31
N THR A 142 -0.22 -4.21 0.79
CA THR A 142 -0.13 -3.48 2.07
C THR A 142 -0.91 -2.17 2.02
N PRO A 143 -0.75 -1.30 1.00
CA PRO A 143 -1.57 -0.10 0.91
C PRO A 143 -3.06 -0.39 0.75
N THR A 144 -3.43 -1.42 -0.03
CA THR A 144 -4.84 -1.81 -0.18
C THR A 144 -5.43 -2.33 1.14
N PHE A 145 -4.70 -3.17 1.86
CA PHE A 145 -5.09 -3.66 3.18
C PHE A 145 -5.32 -2.51 4.15
N LEU A 146 -4.40 -1.56 4.23
CA LEU A 146 -4.51 -0.41 5.14
C LEU A 146 -5.68 0.50 4.78
N MET A 147 -5.90 0.74 3.48
CA MET A 147 -7.03 1.52 3.00
C MET A 147 -8.36 0.81 3.32
N MET A 148 -8.45 -0.48 3.01
CA MET A 148 -9.64 -1.28 3.30
C MET A 148 -9.90 -1.35 4.82
N TYR A 149 -8.84 -1.47 5.62
CA TYR A 149 -8.93 -1.42 7.08
C TYR A 149 -9.47 -0.06 7.54
N LEU A 150 -9.04 1.05 6.94
CA LEU A 150 -9.53 2.38 7.31
C LEU A 150 -11.02 2.58 6.98
N ILE A 151 -11.49 2.09 5.83
CA ILE A 151 -12.81 2.46 5.27
C ILE A 151 -13.91 1.41 5.47
N THR A 152 -13.62 0.27 6.11
CA THR A 152 -14.60 -0.82 6.27
C THR A 152 -14.86 -1.19 7.72
N ASN A 153 -16.04 -1.76 7.97
CA ASN A 153 -16.44 -2.29 9.28
C ASN A 153 -15.73 -3.63 9.55
N HIS A 154 -14.95 -3.69 10.63
CA HIS A 154 -14.13 -4.86 11.02
C HIS A 154 -14.92 -6.02 11.62
N ASN A 155 -16.23 -5.88 11.79
CA ASN A 155 -17.11 -6.95 12.29
C ASN A 155 -17.62 -7.88 11.18
N LYS A 156 -17.24 -7.65 9.92
CA LYS A 156 -17.61 -8.51 8.79
C LYS A 156 -16.81 -9.81 8.80
N THR A 157 -17.43 -10.89 8.28
CA THR A 157 -16.82 -12.24 8.18
C THR A 157 -15.41 -12.22 7.59
N PHE A 158 -15.19 -11.44 6.52
CA PHE A 158 -13.88 -11.27 5.90
C PHE A 158 -12.76 -10.92 6.89
N TRP A 159 -13.01 -9.98 7.82
CA TRP A 159 -12.00 -9.56 8.80
C TRP A 159 -11.77 -10.61 9.88
N ASN A 160 -12.76 -11.45 10.17
CA ASN A 160 -12.57 -12.61 11.05
C ASN A 160 -11.70 -13.66 10.36
N ASP A 161 -11.89 -13.90 9.06
CA ASP A 161 -11.06 -14.81 8.27
C ASP A 161 -9.61 -14.30 8.19
N VAL A 162 -9.41 -12.99 7.94
CA VAL A 162 -8.08 -12.35 7.97
C VAL A 162 -7.40 -12.53 9.33
N LYS A 163 -8.12 -12.38 10.46
CA LYS A 163 -7.57 -12.62 11.81
C LYS A 163 -7.18 -14.08 12.00
N ASN A 164 -7.99 -15.03 11.53
CA ASN A 164 -7.69 -16.45 11.60
C ASN A 164 -6.43 -16.79 10.79
N GLU A 165 -6.32 -16.26 9.57
CA GLU A 165 -5.13 -16.40 8.73
C GLU A 165 -3.90 -15.72 9.34
N THR A 166 -4.06 -14.57 10.01
CA THR A 166 -2.97 -13.90 10.74
C THR A 166 -2.37 -14.83 11.80
N ASN A 167 -3.22 -15.56 12.54
CA ASN A 167 -2.75 -16.52 13.55
C ASN A 167 -2.01 -17.69 12.92
N LYS A 168 -2.43 -18.17 11.74
CA LYS A 168 -1.71 -19.22 11.00
C LYS A 168 -0.33 -18.72 10.57
N TRP A 169 -0.24 -17.52 10.01
CA TRP A 169 1.05 -16.92 9.64
C TRP A 169 1.97 -16.73 10.84
N LYS A 170 1.43 -16.30 11.98
CA LYS A 170 2.18 -16.21 13.23
C LYS A 170 2.83 -17.55 13.60
N GLN A 171 2.07 -18.65 13.54
CA GLN A 171 2.59 -20.00 13.81
C GLN A 171 3.64 -20.47 12.79
N VAL A 172 3.63 -19.94 11.57
CA VAL A 172 4.63 -20.29 10.54
C VAL A 172 5.92 -19.49 10.72
N LEU A 173 5.81 -18.22 11.07
CA LEU A 173 6.93 -17.26 11.10
C LEU A 173 7.68 -17.21 12.44
N GLU A 174 7.05 -17.65 13.54
CA GLU A 174 7.65 -17.67 14.89
C GLU A 174 8.17 -19.05 15.31
N LYS A 175 8.24 -20.00 14.38
CA LYS A 175 8.93 -21.29 14.58
C LYS A 175 10.41 -21.15 14.30
#